data_AF-A0A972CC15-F1
#
_entry.id   AF-A0A972CC15-F1
#
_cell.length_a   1.000
_cell.length_b   1.000
_cell.length_c   1.000
_cell.angle_alpha   90.00
_cell.angle_beta   90.00
_cell.angle_gamma   90.00
#
_symmetry.space_group_name_H-M   'P 1'
#
loop_
_entity.id
_entity.type
_entity.pdbx_description
1 polymer ?
#
loop_
_entity_poly.entity_id
_entity_poly.type
_entity_poly.pdbx_seq_one_letter_code
_entity_poly.pdbx_strand_id
1 'polypeptide(L)'
;MLRRQNQLREYIKPNVILPLSLHDTRISDIVIENDTITFVFDDGIYIIEDKEAVRSGKATVSFYNVDFDFCRVSCIERNFYRKQMDIRDFAKKLAQDLVIIEIIDETYGYNQAKFSCIIITEEQWIDCHIDIYHFGPMKYLWEEGKE
;
A
#
# COMPACT_ATOMS: atom_id res chain seq x y z
N MET A 1 33.98 -0.02 12.51
CA MET A 1 32.70 -0.41 11.87
C MET A 1 31.97 0.86 11.45
N LEU A 2 32.02 1.23 10.16
CA LEU A 2 31.11 2.26 9.64
C LEU A 2 29.73 1.60 9.50
N ARG A 3 28.72 2.12 10.19
CA ARG A 3 27.31 1.83 9.85
C ARG A 3 27.10 2.35 8.43
N ARG A 4 26.85 1.46 7.46
CA ARG A 4 26.28 1.88 6.16
C ARG A 4 24.98 2.62 6.50
N GLN A 5 24.90 3.90 6.17
CA GLN A 5 23.62 4.60 6.15
C GLN A 5 22.84 4.00 4.99
N ASN A 6 21.67 3.42 5.23
CA ASN A 6 20.77 3.02 4.15
C ASN A 6 20.42 4.30 3.37
N GLN A 7 20.79 4.34 2.10
CA GLN A 7 20.47 5.47 1.24
C GLN A 7 18.97 5.42 0.91
N LEU A 8 18.26 6.50 1.25
CA LEU A 8 16.82 6.61 0.98
C LEU A 8 16.62 7.15 -0.44
N ARG A 9 15.80 6.46 -1.23
CA ARG A 9 15.38 6.90 -2.56
C ARG A 9 13.94 7.40 -2.51
N GLU A 10 13.62 8.33 -3.40
CA GLU A 10 12.28 8.90 -3.52
C GLU A 10 11.79 8.91 -4.97
N TYR A 11 10.48 8.79 -5.14
CA TYR A 11 9.83 8.92 -6.43
C TYR A 11 8.44 9.52 -6.27
N ILE A 12 8.13 10.54 -7.06
CA ILE A 12 6.78 11.13 -7.13
C ILE A 12 6.14 10.62 -8.40
N LYS A 13 5.03 9.90 -8.25
CA LYS A 13 4.36 9.22 -9.36
C LYS A 13 3.82 10.21 -10.40
N PRO A 14 4.23 10.12 -11.68
CA PRO A 14 3.56 10.78 -12.78
C PRO A 14 2.32 9.97 -13.23
N ASN A 15 1.51 10.58 -14.10
CA ASN A 15 0.29 9.95 -14.64
C ASN A 15 0.55 8.87 -15.72
N VAL A 16 1.81 8.56 -16.06
CA VAL A 16 2.16 7.63 -17.16
C VAL A 16 3.32 6.73 -16.74
N ILE A 17 3.07 5.42 -16.69
CA ILE A 17 3.97 4.27 -16.40
C ILE A 17 4.82 4.39 -15.12
N LEU A 18 4.71 3.39 -14.25
CA LEU A 18 5.41 3.32 -12.97
C LEU A 18 6.68 2.45 -13.09
N PRO A 19 7.87 2.94 -12.69
CA PRO A 19 9.07 2.10 -12.51
C PRO A 19 9.05 1.36 -11.16
N LEU A 20 7.89 1.29 -10.51
CA LEU A 20 7.67 0.71 -9.18
C LEU A 20 6.39 -0.12 -9.23
N SER A 21 6.37 -1.22 -8.49
CA SER A 21 5.21 -2.11 -8.40
C SER A 21 4.93 -2.47 -6.95
N LEU A 22 3.67 -2.35 -6.53
CA LEU A 22 3.17 -2.85 -5.24
C LEU A 22 2.51 -4.22 -5.35
N HIS A 23 2.44 -4.81 -6.54
CA HIS A 23 1.98 -6.18 -6.71
C HIS A 23 2.83 -7.16 -5.90
N ASP A 24 2.19 -8.15 -5.30
CA ASP A 24 2.80 -9.19 -4.45
C ASP A 24 3.58 -8.62 -3.25
N THR A 25 3.19 -7.42 -2.78
CA THR A 25 3.78 -6.79 -1.59
C THR A 25 2.82 -6.84 -0.41
N ARG A 26 3.38 -6.73 0.80
CA ARG A 26 2.61 -6.79 2.06
C ARG A 26 2.58 -5.43 2.73
N ILE A 27 1.37 -4.96 3.02
CA ILE A 27 1.17 -3.77 3.84
C ILE A 27 1.38 -4.18 5.30
N SER A 28 2.39 -3.59 5.93
CA SER A 28 2.71 -3.77 7.35
C SER A 28 1.90 -2.83 8.23
N ASP A 29 1.61 -1.63 7.75
CA ASP A 29 0.83 -0.63 8.47
C ASP A 29 0.17 0.38 7.51
N ILE A 30 -0.90 1.01 7.98
CA ILE A 30 -1.58 2.11 7.31
C ILE A 30 -1.65 3.28 8.29
N VAL A 31 -0.80 4.28 8.07
CA VAL A 31 -0.74 5.49 8.89
C VAL A 31 -1.60 6.56 8.24
N ILE A 32 -2.47 7.20 9.04
CA ILE A 32 -3.33 8.28 8.56
C ILE A 32 -3.10 9.51 9.44
N GLU A 33 -2.60 10.57 8.83
CA GLU A 33 -2.33 11.85 9.48
C GLU A 33 -2.83 12.98 8.59
N ASN A 34 -3.65 13.87 9.15
CA ASN A 34 -4.30 14.96 8.42
C ASN A 34 -5.07 14.45 7.17
N ASP A 35 -4.69 14.93 6.00
CA ASP A 35 -5.21 14.61 4.67
C ASP A 35 -4.29 13.63 3.91
N THR A 36 -3.48 12.85 4.63
CA THR A 36 -2.51 11.92 4.05
C THR A 36 -2.76 10.50 4.54
N ILE A 37 -2.76 9.56 3.60
CA ILE A 37 -2.71 8.11 3.88
C ILE A 37 -1.34 7.62 3.48
N THR A 38 -0.67 6.87 4.36
CA THR A 38 0.63 6.26 4.09
C THR A 38 0.58 4.76 4.33
N PHE A 39 0.85 3.99 3.29
CA PHE A 39 1.11 2.56 3.41
C PHE A 39 2.57 2.32 3.74
N VAL A 40 2.82 1.41 4.68
CA VAL A 40 4.15 0.99 5.11
C VAL A 40 4.40 -0.44 4.66
N PHE A 41 5.57 -0.70 4.09
CA PHE A 41 6.01 -1.99 3.59
C PHE A 41 7.35 -2.34 4.23
N ASP A 42 7.34 -3.08 5.34
CA ASP A 42 8.58 -3.47 6.03
C ASP A 42 9.45 -4.39 5.19
N ASP A 43 8.83 -5.24 4.37
CA ASP A 43 9.53 -6.12 3.44
C ASP A 43 9.83 -5.44 2.09
N GLY A 44 9.56 -4.14 1.94
CA GLY A 44 9.82 -3.39 0.71
C GLY A 44 8.85 -3.64 -0.43
N ILE A 45 9.16 -3.01 -1.57
CA ILE A 45 8.39 -2.99 -2.81
C ILE A 45 9.26 -3.42 -3.99
N TYR A 46 8.67 -3.61 -5.17
CA TYR A 46 9.43 -3.94 -6.37
C TYR A 46 9.80 -2.69 -7.17
N ILE A 47 11.07 -2.62 -7.57
CA ILE A 47 11.63 -1.62 -8.48
C ILE A 47 11.86 -2.32 -9.82
N ILE A 48 11.36 -1.73 -10.90
CA ILE A 48 11.48 -2.29 -12.25
C ILE A 48 12.68 -1.66 -12.95
N GLU A 49 13.76 -2.42 -13.09
CA GLU A 49 15.02 -1.99 -13.73
C GLU A 49 15.34 -2.93 -14.90
N ASP A 50 15.49 -2.39 -16.12
CA ASP A 50 15.96 -3.12 -17.31
C ASP A 50 15.36 -4.52 -17.56
N LYS A 51 14.08 -4.71 -17.21
CA LYS A 51 13.25 -5.93 -17.31
C LYS A 51 13.32 -6.91 -16.14
N GLU A 52 14.03 -6.57 -15.07
CA GLU A 52 14.02 -7.33 -13.82
C GLU A 52 13.27 -6.55 -12.72
N ALA A 53 12.68 -7.29 -11.78
CA ALA A 53 12.04 -6.74 -10.60
C ALA A 53 12.96 -6.97 -9.39
N VAL A 54 13.53 -5.88 -8.86
CA VAL A 54 14.40 -5.92 -7.68
C VAL A 54 13.61 -5.50 -6.46
N ARG A 55 13.73 -6.25 -5.37
CA ARG A 55 13.05 -5.91 -4.11
C ARG A 55 13.85 -4.84 -3.35
N SER A 56 13.17 -3.78 -2.93
CA SER A 56 13.76 -2.76 -2.08
C SER A 56 13.94 -3.23 -0.63
N GLY A 57 14.61 -2.42 0.19
CA GLY A 57 14.44 -2.47 1.65
C GLY A 57 13.09 -1.87 2.06
N LYS A 58 12.93 -1.50 3.34
CA LYS A 58 11.69 -0.91 3.86
C LYS A 58 11.24 0.26 3.00
N ALA A 59 9.94 0.33 2.72
CA ALA A 59 9.35 1.35 1.87
C ALA A 59 8.07 1.93 2.47
N THR A 60 7.71 3.12 1.99
CA THR A 60 6.44 3.78 2.28
C THR A 60 5.87 4.38 1.01
N VAL A 61 4.55 4.41 0.93
CA VAL A 61 3.80 5.00 -0.17
C VAL A 61 2.75 5.93 0.41
N SER A 62 2.85 7.22 0.11
CA SER A 62 1.97 8.26 0.66
C SER A 62 1.09 8.86 -0.42
N PHE A 63 -0.20 9.01 -0.11
CA PHE A 63 -1.22 9.67 -0.90
C PHE A 63 -1.58 10.98 -0.21
N TYR A 64 -1.35 12.12 -0.85
CA TYR A 64 -1.57 13.45 -0.26
C TYR A 64 -2.89 14.08 -0.71
N ASN A 65 -3.44 14.99 0.11
CA ASN A 65 -4.71 15.68 -0.14
C ASN A 65 -5.84 14.68 -0.49
N VAL A 66 -6.03 13.72 0.41
CA VAL A 66 -6.98 12.62 0.32
C VAL A 66 -8.39 13.13 0.62
N ASP A 67 -9.32 12.76 -0.25
CA ASP A 67 -10.75 12.95 0.00
C ASP A 67 -11.31 11.67 0.63
N PHE A 68 -11.41 11.67 1.95
CA PHE A 68 -11.82 10.49 2.70
C PHE A 68 -13.27 10.07 2.44
N ASP A 69 -14.14 10.98 1.99
CA ASP A 69 -15.53 10.66 1.67
C ASP A 69 -15.62 9.71 0.45
N PHE A 70 -14.55 9.64 -0.35
CA PHE A 70 -14.41 8.75 -1.50
C PHE A 70 -13.39 7.62 -1.28
N CYS A 71 -12.89 7.46 -0.05
CA CYS A 71 -12.02 6.35 0.33
C CYS A 71 -12.83 5.24 1.00
N ARG A 72 -12.55 3.99 0.65
CA ARG A 72 -13.31 2.85 1.19
C ARG A 72 -12.50 1.58 1.15
N VAL A 73 -12.73 0.74 2.14
CA VAL A 73 -12.25 -0.64 2.17
C VAL A 73 -13.46 -1.55 2.06
N SER A 74 -13.46 -2.47 1.09
CA SER A 74 -14.54 -3.42 0.91
C SER A 74 -14.04 -4.85 0.96
N CYS A 75 -14.59 -5.66 1.86
CA CYS A 75 -14.21 -7.07 2.01
C CYS A 75 -15.38 -7.98 1.65
N ILE A 76 -15.10 -9.11 1.00
CA ILE A 76 -16.07 -10.16 0.74
C ILE A 76 -15.97 -11.19 1.87
N GLU A 77 -16.99 -11.24 2.72
CA GLU A 77 -17.04 -12.22 3.83
C GLU A 77 -17.46 -13.61 3.33
N ARG A 78 -17.30 -14.64 4.18
CA ARG A 78 -17.64 -16.05 3.88
C ARG A 78 -19.08 -16.28 3.42
N ASN A 79 -20.00 -15.39 3.79
CA ASN A 79 -21.39 -15.41 3.39
C ASN A 79 -21.64 -14.77 2.01
N PHE A 80 -20.57 -14.40 1.28
CA PHE A 80 -20.56 -13.70 -0.01
C PHE A 80 -21.16 -12.30 0.01
N TYR A 81 -21.39 -11.72 1.19
CA TYR A 81 -21.79 -10.32 1.30
C TYR A 81 -20.56 -9.43 1.31
N ARG A 82 -20.66 -8.31 0.57
CA ARG A 82 -19.65 -7.26 0.59
C ARG A 82 -19.92 -6.34 1.78
N LYS A 83 -18.95 -6.25 2.68
CA LYS A 83 -18.93 -5.27 3.76
C LYS A 83 -18.02 -4.12 3.38
N GLN A 84 -18.51 -2.89 3.52
CA GLN A 84 -17.70 -1.68 3.36
C GLN A 84 -17.36 -1.11 4.73
N MET A 85 -16.16 -0.54 4.85
CA MET A 85 -15.72 0.18 6.04
C MET A 85 -14.88 1.40 5.67
N ASP A 86 -14.90 2.38 6.56
CA ASP A 86 -14.04 3.56 6.49
C ASP A 86 -12.57 3.12 6.62
N ILE A 87 -11.69 3.74 5.83
CA ILE A 87 -10.27 3.39 5.80
C ILE A 87 -9.55 3.68 7.13
N ARG A 88 -10.03 4.66 7.90
CA ARG A 88 -9.48 4.99 9.23
C ARG A 88 -9.83 3.94 10.26
N ASP A 89 -11.02 3.36 10.16
CA ASP A 89 -11.40 2.25 11.03
C ASP A 89 -10.67 0.96 10.64
N PHE A 90 -10.46 0.75 9.33
CA PHE A 90 -9.62 -0.34 8.84
C PHE A 90 -8.17 -0.24 9.32
N ALA A 91 -7.56 0.95 9.24
CA ALA A 91 -6.20 1.20 9.71
C ALA A 91 -6.03 0.91 11.20
N LYS A 92 -6.98 1.34 12.05
CA LYS A 92 -6.97 1.01 13.48
C LYS A 92 -7.06 -0.49 13.73
N LYS A 93 -7.85 -1.21 12.93
CA LYS A 93 -8.00 -2.65 13.04
C LYS A 93 -6.70 -3.38 12.67
N LEU A 94 -6.04 -2.96 11.58
CA LEU A 94 -4.74 -3.48 11.18
C LEU A 94 -3.69 -3.33 12.29
N ALA A 95 -3.69 -2.20 13.00
CA ALA A 95 -2.75 -1.96 14.09
C ALA A 95 -3.03 -2.80 15.36
N GLN A 96 -4.27 -3.31 15.51
CA GLN A 96 -4.71 -4.07 16.69
C GLN A 96 -4.64 -5.59 16.47
N ASP A 97 -4.94 -6.04 15.25
CA ASP A 97 -5.02 -7.45 14.90
C ASP A 97 -3.73 -7.92 14.20
N LEU A 98 -3.28 -9.14 14.51
CA LEU A 98 -2.24 -9.82 13.74
C LEU A 98 -2.82 -10.29 12.40
N VAL A 99 -2.89 -9.40 11.42
CA VAL A 99 -3.34 -9.72 10.06
C VAL A 99 -2.26 -9.36 9.04
N ILE A 100 -2.19 -10.13 7.96
CA ILE A 100 -1.34 -9.83 6.80
C ILE A 100 -2.25 -9.30 5.70
N ILE A 101 -1.89 -8.17 5.10
CA ILE A 101 -2.56 -7.65 3.91
C ILE A 101 -1.59 -7.77 2.75
N GLU A 102 -1.90 -8.63 1.79
CA GLU A 102 -1.11 -8.81 0.56
C GLU A 102 -1.83 -8.12 -0.60
N ILE A 103 -1.14 -7.23 -1.31
CA ILE A 103 -1.63 -6.60 -2.53
C ILE A 103 -1.42 -7.57 -3.68
N ILE A 104 -2.49 -7.92 -4.37
CA ILE A 104 -2.49 -8.80 -5.54
C ILE A 104 -2.40 -7.97 -6.82
N ASP A 105 -3.15 -6.87 -6.88
CA ASP A 105 -3.25 -6.01 -8.04
C ASP A 105 -3.39 -4.54 -7.64
N GLU A 106 -2.86 -3.65 -8.47
CA GLU A 106 -2.97 -2.21 -8.32
C GLU A 106 -3.41 -1.54 -9.62
N THR A 107 -4.32 -0.58 -9.51
CA THR A 107 -4.79 0.18 -10.66
C THR A 107 -4.85 1.67 -10.31
N TYR A 108 -4.35 2.49 -11.23
CA TYR A 108 -4.27 3.93 -11.05
C TYR A 108 -4.99 4.67 -12.18
N GLY A 109 -5.79 5.67 -11.85
CA GLY A 109 -6.43 6.53 -12.84
C GLY A 109 -7.48 7.45 -12.23
N TYR A 110 -7.74 8.60 -12.87
CA TYR A 110 -8.76 9.56 -12.42
C TYR A 110 -8.69 9.93 -10.93
N ASN A 111 -7.49 10.26 -10.43
CA ASN A 111 -7.21 10.55 -9.00
C ASN A 111 -7.50 9.38 -8.04
N GLN A 112 -7.64 8.17 -8.57
CA GLN A 112 -7.85 6.94 -7.80
C GLN A 112 -6.61 6.06 -7.82
N ALA A 113 -6.30 5.50 -6.66
CA ALA A 113 -5.46 4.33 -6.50
C ALA A 113 -6.32 3.21 -5.91
N LYS A 114 -6.37 2.07 -6.60
CA LYS A 114 -7.17 0.91 -6.20
C LYS A 114 -6.27 -0.28 -6.02
N PHE A 115 -6.47 -0.99 -4.93
CA PHE A 115 -5.70 -2.16 -4.57
C PHE A 115 -6.65 -3.33 -4.39
N SER A 116 -6.44 -4.41 -5.13
CA SER A 116 -7.05 -5.70 -4.84
C SER A 116 -6.11 -6.44 -3.91
N CYS A 117 -6.62 -6.90 -2.78
CA CYS A 117 -5.85 -7.44 -1.68
C CYS A 117 -6.45 -8.74 -1.18
N ILE A 118 -5.62 -9.55 -0.53
CA ILE A 118 -6.05 -10.63 0.33
C ILE A 118 -5.64 -10.29 1.75
N ILE A 119 -6.61 -10.30 2.66
CA ILE A 119 -6.35 -10.26 4.11
C ILE A 119 -6.23 -11.69 4.59
N ILE A 120 -5.09 -12.03 5.17
CA ILE A 120 -4.79 -13.34 5.74
C ILE A 120 -4.84 -13.20 7.26
N THR A 121 -5.71 -14.00 7.86
CA THR A 121 -5.84 -14.18 9.31
C THR A 121 -5.50 -15.63 9.65
N GLU A 122 -5.41 -15.98 10.93
CA GLU A 122 -5.22 -17.38 11.34
C GLU A 122 -6.35 -18.31 10.84
N GLU A 123 -7.56 -17.78 10.67
CA GLU A 123 -8.76 -18.60 10.40
C GLU A 123 -9.18 -18.65 8.92
N GLN A 124 -8.82 -17.62 8.15
CA GLN A 124 -9.35 -17.44 6.80
C GLN A 124 -8.56 -16.43 5.96
N TRP A 125 -8.79 -16.52 4.66
CA TRP A 125 -8.37 -15.57 3.65
C TRP A 125 -9.59 -14.79 3.17
N ILE A 126 -9.49 -13.48 3.12
CA ILE A 126 -10.60 -12.57 2.84
C ILE A 126 -10.21 -11.70 1.66
N ASP A 127 -10.98 -11.78 0.58
CA ASP A 127 -10.85 -10.86 -0.55
C ASP A 127 -11.24 -9.45 -0.12
N CYS A 128 -10.36 -8.50 -0.38
CA CYS A 128 -10.48 -7.11 0.04
C CYS A 128 -10.07 -6.17 -1.09
N HIS A 129 -10.77 -5.04 -1.22
CA HIS A 129 -10.37 -3.94 -2.08
C HIS A 129 -10.22 -2.67 -1.27
N ILE A 130 -9.13 -1.94 -1.51
CA ILE A 130 -8.87 -0.62 -0.94
C ILE A 130 -8.92 0.40 -2.07
N ASP A 131 -9.87 1.32 -2.00
CA ASP A 131 -10.01 2.45 -2.92
C ASP A 131 -9.57 3.73 -2.21
N ILE A 132 -8.58 4.44 -2.77
CA ILE A 132 -8.10 5.75 -2.30
C ILE A 132 -8.35 6.80 -3.37
N TYR A 133 -9.00 7.90 -2.98
CA TYR A 133 -9.18 9.08 -3.82
C TYR A 133 -8.32 10.24 -3.30
N HIS A 134 -7.45 10.79 -4.13
CA HIS A 134 -6.49 11.81 -3.70
C HIS A 134 -6.24 12.86 -4.79
N PHE A 135 -6.20 14.13 -4.40
CA PHE A 135 -5.92 15.24 -5.32
C PHE A 135 -4.44 15.60 -5.37
N GLY A 136 -3.68 15.24 -4.33
CA GLY A 136 -2.26 15.48 -4.23
C GLY A 136 -1.43 14.40 -4.91
N PRO A 137 -0.09 14.54 -4.91
CA PRO A 137 0.79 13.53 -5.47
C PRO A 137 0.71 12.21 -4.70
N MET A 138 1.14 11.14 -5.36
CA MET A 138 1.50 9.88 -4.71
C MET A 138 3.02 9.80 -4.65
N LYS A 139 3.59 9.60 -3.45
CA LYS A 139 5.04 9.60 -3.22
C LYS A 139 5.49 8.25 -2.66
N TYR A 140 6.52 7.69 -3.28
CA TYR A 140 7.22 6.49 -2.83
C TYR A 140 8.53 6.91 -2.17
N LEU A 141 8.86 6.26 -1.07
CA LEU A 141 10.14 6.35 -0.38
C LEU A 141 10.59 4.93 -0.04
N TRP A 142 11.85 4.58 -0.32
CA TRP A 142 12.36 3.26 0.00
C TRP A 142 13.85 3.26 0.32
N GLU A 143 14.27 2.30 1.14
CA GLU A 143 15.67 1.97 1.37
C GLU A 143 16.20 1.08 0.25
N GLU A 144 17.50 1.17 -0.07
CA GLU A 144 18.13 0.19 -0.96
C GLU A 144 18.02 -1.24 -0.39
N GLY A 145 17.78 -2.20 -1.29
CA GLY A 145 17.73 -3.62 -0.92
C GLY A 145 19.06 -4.10 -0.35
N LYS A 146 19.00 -5.05 0.59
CA LYS A 146 20.20 -5.78 1.01
C LYS A 146 20.47 -6.86 -0.03
N GLU A 147 21.61 -6.77 -0.73
CA GLU A 147 22.20 -7.89 -1.48
C GLU A 147 22.40 -9.13 -0.59
#